data_AF-A0A944XBV4-F1
#
_entry.id   AF-A0A944XBV4-F1
#
_cell.length_a   1.000
_cell.length_b   1.000
_cell.length_c   1.000
_cell.angle_alpha   90.00
_cell.angle_beta   90.00
_cell.angle_gamma   90.00
#
_symmetry.space_group_name_H-M   'P 1'
#
loop_
_entity.id
_entity.type
_entity.pdbx_description
1 polymer ?
#
loop_
_entity_poly.entity_id
_entity_poly.type
_entity_poly.pdbx_seq_one_letter_code
_entity_poly.pdbx_strand_id
1 'polypeptide(L)'
;HLSALKGGQLARHAMPARLVTLAISDVIGDVADTIASGPTVADPTTFADCLRLLDHYQLRARVPAAVRQHLEDGEAGRLPDTPAAADELGDTRFHVVGNNALSLEAAREAARACGYEPLVLSSRIAGETRDAAGVHVAIGQEIVSTSQPIRAPACIISGGETTVTLTATAGKGGRNQEFALAAAIDLQGQPQITVLSAGTDGTDGPTDAAGAIADAWTVERGRRAGLVADDHLMTNDAYPFFAALDDLIMTGPTGTNVMDLRLVLVS
;
A
#
# COMPACT_ATOMS: atom_id res chain seq x y z
N HIS A 1 -17.49 -18.26 0.85
CA HIS A 1 -18.53 -19.00 1.64
C HIS A 1 -19.73 -18.19 2.13
N LEU A 2 -19.71 -16.85 2.18
CA LEU A 2 -20.88 -16.04 2.60
C LEU A 2 -21.37 -15.05 1.53
N SER A 3 -20.99 -15.29 0.28
CA SER A 3 -21.33 -14.45 -0.86
C SER A 3 -21.71 -15.30 -2.06
N ALA A 4 -22.70 -14.83 -2.82
CA ALA A 4 -23.10 -15.46 -4.08
C ALA A 4 -22.18 -15.12 -5.26
N LEU A 5 -21.21 -14.20 -5.10
CA LEU A 5 -20.35 -13.70 -6.18
C LEU A 5 -18.84 -13.85 -5.93
N LYS A 6 -18.37 -13.74 -4.67
CA LYS A 6 -16.94 -13.88 -4.29
C LYS A 6 -16.46 -15.33 -4.38
N GLY A 7 -15.14 -15.55 -4.41
CA GLY A 7 -14.53 -16.90 -4.40
C GLY A 7 -14.95 -17.73 -5.61
N GLY A 8 -14.67 -17.23 -6.80
CA GLY A 8 -14.93 -17.93 -8.08
C GLY A 8 -16.39 -18.01 -8.50
N GLN A 9 -17.33 -17.56 -7.66
CA GLN A 9 -18.76 -17.73 -7.91
C GLN A 9 -19.27 -16.95 -9.12
N LEU A 10 -18.75 -15.74 -9.36
CA LEU A 10 -19.11 -14.98 -10.58
C LEU A 10 -18.65 -15.72 -11.84
N ALA A 11 -17.46 -16.32 -11.82
CA ALA A 11 -17.01 -17.16 -12.93
C ALA A 11 -17.92 -18.39 -13.11
N ARG A 12 -18.31 -19.05 -12.02
CA ARG A 12 -19.27 -20.16 -12.07
C ARG A 12 -20.61 -19.77 -12.69
N HIS A 13 -21.14 -18.59 -12.37
CA HIS A 13 -22.39 -18.07 -12.97
C HIS A 13 -22.25 -17.70 -14.45
N ALA A 14 -21.04 -17.34 -14.91
CA ALA A 14 -20.78 -16.98 -16.30
C ALA A 14 -20.68 -18.21 -17.21
N MET A 15 -20.46 -19.41 -16.67
CA MET A 15 -20.33 -20.63 -17.46
C MET A 15 -21.59 -20.90 -18.30
N PRO A 16 -21.45 -21.37 -19.56
CA PRO A 16 -20.20 -21.76 -20.24
C PRO A 16 -19.53 -20.62 -21.02
N ALA A 17 -19.96 -19.36 -20.86
CA ALA A 17 -19.37 -18.24 -21.58
C ALA A 17 -17.92 -18.00 -21.15
N ARG A 18 -17.11 -17.47 -22.08
CA ARG A 18 -15.75 -17.02 -21.78
C ARG A 18 -15.80 -15.76 -20.91
N LEU A 19 -15.02 -15.76 -19.83
CA LEU A 19 -14.87 -14.61 -18.93
C LEU A 19 -13.44 -14.07 -18.99
N VAL A 20 -13.31 -12.75 -19.15
CA VAL A 20 -12.02 -12.06 -19.11
C VAL A 20 -12.08 -10.94 -18.08
N THR A 21 -11.29 -11.07 -17.01
CA THR A 21 -11.18 -10.08 -15.94
C THR A 21 -9.97 -9.19 -16.19
N LEU A 22 -10.19 -7.88 -16.22
CA LEU A 22 -9.14 -6.87 -16.20
C LEU A 22 -9.18 -6.19 -14.83
N ALA A 23 -8.15 -6.42 -14.02
CA ALA A 23 -8.09 -5.97 -12.63
C ALA A 23 -7.11 -4.81 -12.47
N ILE A 24 -7.48 -3.85 -11.62
CA ILE A 24 -6.55 -2.90 -11.01
C ILE A 24 -6.33 -3.38 -9.58
N SER A 25 -5.08 -3.56 -9.18
CA SER A 25 -4.72 -4.10 -7.88
C SER A 25 -4.22 -3.01 -6.93
N ASP A 26 -4.92 -2.91 -5.80
CA ASP A 26 -4.55 -2.19 -4.58
C ASP A 26 -4.02 -3.16 -3.51
N VAL A 27 -3.61 -4.38 -3.90
CA VAL A 27 -3.18 -5.44 -2.99
C VAL A 27 -1.69 -5.68 -3.17
N ILE A 28 -0.93 -5.70 -2.07
CA ILE A 28 0.50 -6.03 -2.10
C ILE A 28 0.70 -7.40 -2.75
N GLY A 29 1.49 -7.41 -3.83
CA GLY A 29 1.85 -8.63 -4.54
C GLY A 29 0.79 -9.17 -5.50
N ASP A 30 -0.26 -8.40 -5.78
CA ASP A 30 -1.28 -8.67 -6.79
C ASP A 30 -2.00 -10.02 -6.63
N VAL A 31 -2.26 -10.43 -5.38
CA VAL A 31 -2.86 -11.74 -5.09
C VAL A 31 -4.31 -11.78 -5.59
N ALA A 32 -4.55 -12.55 -6.64
CA ALA A 32 -5.78 -12.48 -7.43
C ALA A 32 -7.05 -12.89 -6.66
N ASP A 33 -6.95 -13.83 -5.72
CA ASP A 33 -8.07 -14.25 -4.86
C ASP A 33 -8.45 -13.20 -3.80
N THR A 34 -7.55 -12.26 -3.54
CA THR A 34 -7.73 -11.19 -2.56
C THR A 34 -8.34 -9.96 -3.22
N ILE A 35 -7.97 -9.65 -4.47
CA ILE A 35 -8.55 -8.55 -5.26
C ILE A 35 -10.06 -8.75 -5.40
N ALA A 36 -10.84 -7.84 -4.82
CA ALA A 36 -12.30 -7.92 -4.73
C ALA A 36 -12.84 -9.25 -4.12
N SER A 37 -12.01 -9.97 -3.36
CA SER A 37 -12.26 -11.34 -2.88
C SER A 37 -12.45 -12.36 -4.01
N GLY A 38 -11.70 -12.22 -5.10
CA GLY A 38 -11.53 -13.25 -6.12
C GLY A 38 -12.82 -13.75 -6.77
N PRO A 39 -13.76 -12.89 -7.21
CA PRO A 39 -15.04 -13.35 -7.75
C PRO A 39 -14.90 -14.23 -9.00
N THR A 40 -13.79 -14.09 -9.72
CA THR A 40 -13.48 -14.82 -10.96
C THR A 40 -12.25 -15.71 -10.84
N VAL A 41 -11.81 -16.00 -9.61
CA VAL A 41 -10.60 -16.78 -9.31
C VAL A 41 -11.00 -17.90 -8.34
N ALA A 42 -10.34 -19.05 -8.43
CA ALA A 42 -10.65 -20.18 -7.58
C ALA A 42 -10.36 -19.85 -6.11
N ASP A 43 -11.18 -20.39 -5.22
CA ASP A 43 -11.04 -20.27 -3.77
C ASP A 43 -10.94 -21.69 -3.20
N PRO A 44 -9.72 -22.15 -2.87
CA PRO A 44 -9.50 -23.50 -2.36
C PRO A 44 -9.91 -23.67 -0.90
N THR A 45 -10.35 -22.61 -0.22
CA THR A 45 -10.81 -22.70 1.16
C THR A 45 -12.21 -23.29 1.22
N THR A 46 -12.57 -23.87 2.37
CA THR A 46 -13.81 -24.63 2.53
C THR A 46 -14.73 -24.04 3.59
N PHE A 47 -15.98 -24.53 3.64
CA PHE A 47 -16.88 -24.24 4.75
C PHE A 47 -16.28 -24.66 6.12
N ALA A 48 -15.53 -25.77 6.16
CA ALA A 48 -14.86 -26.24 7.37
C ALA A 48 -13.76 -25.25 7.83
N ASP A 49 -13.02 -24.64 6.88
CA ASP A 49 -12.05 -23.59 7.21
C ASP A 49 -12.71 -22.37 7.85
N CYS A 50 -13.88 -21.97 7.33
CA CYS A 50 -14.66 -20.87 7.91
C CYS A 50 -15.08 -21.17 9.34
N LEU A 51 -15.60 -22.37 9.63
CA LEU A 51 -15.99 -22.76 10.98
C LEU A 51 -14.79 -22.84 11.93
N ARG A 52 -13.66 -23.39 11.46
CA ARG A 52 -12.40 -23.41 12.21
C ARG A 52 -11.91 -22.00 12.56
N LEU A 53 -12.05 -21.03 11.65
CA LEU A 53 -11.74 -19.62 11.92
C LEU A 53 -12.68 -19.03 12.97
N LEU A 54 -13.98 -19.29 12.88
CA LEU A 54 -14.94 -18.83 13.89
C LEU A 54 -14.65 -19.41 15.27
N ASP A 55 -14.26 -20.68 15.36
CA ASP A 55 -13.89 -21.33 16.62
C ASP A 55 -12.56 -20.78 17.17
N HIS A 56 -11.55 -20.60 16.31
CA HIS A 56 -10.26 -20.04 16.67
C HIS A 56 -10.38 -18.66 17.33
N TYR A 57 -11.23 -17.78 16.77
CA TYR A 57 -11.47 -16.44 17.31
C TYR A 57 -12.62 -16.37 18.34
N GLN A 58 -13.20 -17.52 18.74
CA GLN A 58 -14.32 -17.60 19.69
C GLN A 58 -15.54 -16.77 19.26
N LEU A 59 -15.81 -16.74 17.95
CA LEU A 59 -16.89 -15.97 17.31
C LEU A 59 -18.12 -16.82 16.96
N ARG A 60 -18.03 -18.16 17.00
CA ARG A 60 -19.13 -19.04 16.55
C ARG A 60 -20.48 -18.80 17.23
N ALA A 61 -20.47 -18.45 18.52
CA ALA A 61 -21.69 -18.09 19.25
C ALA A 61 -22.13 -16.62 19.04
N ARG A 62 -21.24 -15.76 18.53
CA ARG A 62 -21.45 -14.31 18.35
C ARG A 62 -21.96 -13.95 16.96
N VAL A 63 -21.71 -14.78 15.95
CA VAL A 63 -22.25 -14.57 14.60
C VAL A 63 -23.76 -14.83 14.57
N PRO A 64 -24.52 -14.17 13.66
CA PRO A 64 -25.95 -14.42 13.51
C PRO A 64 -26.25 -15.90 13.24
N ALA A 65 -27.37 -16.40 13.78
CA ALA A 65 -27.77 -17.81 13.65
C ALA A 65 -27.86 -18.27 12.19
N ALA A 66 -28.34 -17.40 11.29
CA ALA A 66 -28.41 -17.70 9.85
C ALA A 66 -27.04 -17.92 9.20
N VAL A 67 -26.02 -17.15 9.61
CA VAL A 67 -24.64 -17.32 9.11
C VAL A 67 -24.06 -18.64 9.60
N ARG A 68 -24.20 -18.92 10.90
CA ARG A 68 -23.73 -20.19 11.48
C ARG A 68 -24.39 -21.38 10.80
N GLN A 69 -25.72 -21.36 10.66
CA GLN A 69 -26.47 -22.42 10.01
C GLN A 69 -26.02 -22.64 8.56
N HIS A 70 -25.82 -21.56 7.80
CA HIS A 70 -25.33 -21.65 6.43
C HIS A 70 -23.95 -22.33 6.33
N LEU A 71 -23.03 -21.99 7.23
CA LEU A 71 -21.70 -22.61 7.25
C LEU A 71 -21.75 -24.09 7.68
N GLU A 72 -22.57 -24.42 8.68
CA GLU A 72 -22.79 -25.81 9.14
C GLU A 72 -23.51 -26.66 8.09
N ASP A 73 -24.43 -26.07 7.32
CA ASP A 73 -25.05 -26.71 6.16
C ASP A 73 -24.03 -27.00 5.06
N GLY A 74 -23.11 -26.06 4.80
CA GLY A 74 -22.01 -26.24 3.87
C GLY A 74 -21.04 -27.33 4.31
N GLU A 75 -20.57 -27.31 5.55
CA GLU A 75 -19.68 -28.35 6.11
C GLU A 75 -20.32 -29.74 6.07
N ALA A 76 -21.64 -29.83 6.31
CA ALA A 76 -22.39 -31.08 6.22
C ALA A 76 -22.70 -31.51 4.77
N GLY A 77 -22.18 -30.81 3.75
CA GLY A 77 -22.35 -31.14 2.33
C GLY A 77 -23.74 -30.84 1.77
N ARG A 78 -24.57 -30.05 2.46
CA ARG A 78 -25.90 -29.63 1.96
C ARG A 78 -25.80 -28.49 0.95
N LEU A 79 -24.67 -27.77 0.94
CA LEU A 79 -24.39 -26.69 0.00
C LEU A 79 -23.05 -26.97 -0.70
N PRO A 80 -22.93 -26.65 -2.00
CA PRO A 80 -21.66 -26.78 -2.70
C PRO A 80 -20.66 -25.73 -2.21
N ASP A 81 -19.40 -26.12 -2.11
CA ASP A 81 -18.31 -25.21 -1.78
C ASP A 81 -18.03 -24.20 -2.92
N THR A 82 -17.09 -23.28 -2.69
CA THR A 82 -16.52 -22.44 -3.74
C THR A 82 -15.73 -23.30 -4.74
N PRO A 83 -15.61 -22.89 -6.01
CA PRO A 83 -14.76 -23.60 -6.97
C PRO A 83 -13.31 -23.62 -6.47
N ALA A 84 -12.76 -24.80 -6.22
CA ALA A 84 -11.47 -24.96 -5.55
C ALA A 84 -10.29 -24.86 -6.50
N ALA A 85 -10.51 -25.18 -7.79
CA ALA A 85 -9.49 -25.17 -8.82
C ALA A 85 -9.92 -24.40 -10.08
N ALA A 86 -8.92 -24.00 -10.88
CA ALA A 86 -9.14 -23.18 -12.08
C ALA A 86 -9.92 -23.92 -13.18
N ASP A 87 -9.82 -25.25 -13.26
CA ASP A 87 -10.56 -26.08 -14.20
C ASP A 87 -12.06 -26.16 -13.88
N GLU A 88 -12.47 -25.85 -12.64
CA GLU A 88 -13.87 -25.69 -12.26
C GLU A 88 -14.51 -24.38 -12.76
N LEU A 89 -13.71 -23.44 -13.27
CA LEU A 89 -14.15 -22.09 -13.66
C LEU A 89 -14.39 -21.90 -15.18
N GLY A 90 -14.30 -22.96 -15.99
CA GLY A 90 -14.46 -22.88 -17.44
C GLY A 90 -13.39 -22.01 -18.14
N ASP A 91 -13.74 -21.37 -19.26
CA ASP A 91 -12.82 -20.47 -19.99
C ASP A 91 -12.75 -19.09 -19.31
N THR A 92 -12.03 -19.03 -18.20
CA THR A 92 -11.78 -17.80 -17.43
C THR A 92 -10.33 -17.33 -17.57
N ARG A 93 -10.13 -16.02 -17.77
CA ARG A 93 -8.81 -15.37 -17.77
C ARG A 93 -8.79 -14.20 -16.81
N PHE A 94 -7.68 -14.03 -16.10
CA PHE A 94 -7.48 -12.92 -15.17
C PHE A 94 -6.19 -12.18 -15.53
N HIS A 95 -6.31 -10.87 -15.72
CA HIS A 95 -5.19 -10.00 -16.08
C HIS A 95 -5.16 -8.80 -15.15
N VAL A 96 -4.04 -8.58 -14.48
CA VAL A 96 -3.78 -7.32 -13.77
C VAL A 96 -3.27 -6.31 -14.79
N VAL A 97 -4.01 -5.21 -14.96
CA VAL A 97 -3.73 -4.15 -15.94
C VAL A 97 -3.33 -2.83 -15.29
N GLY A 98 -3.46 -2.73 -13.97
CA GLY A 98 -2.94 -1.64 -13.16
C GLY A 98 -2.49 -2.18 -11.80
N ASN A 99 -1.27 -1.85 -11.38
CA ASN A 99 -0.73 -2.20 -10.07
C ASN A 99 0.44 -1.29 -9.70
N ASN A 100 0.99 -1.49 -8.50
CA ASN A 100 2.10 -0.69 -8.01
C ASN A 100 3.36 -0.89 -8.86
N ALA A 101 3.64 -2.13 -9.31
CA ALA A 101 4.82 -2.43 -10.13
C ALA A 101 4.85 -1.63 -11.44
N LEU A 102 3.70 -1.46 -12.11
CA LEU A 102 3.58 -0.60 -13.29
C LEU A 102 3.84 0.88 -12.96
N SER A 103 3.45 1.35 -11.78
CA SER A 103 3.75 2.71 -11.32
C SER A 103 5.24 2.90 -11.04
N LEU A 104 5.91 1.90 -10.44
CA LEU A 104 7.36 1.96 -10.21
C LEU A 104 8.14 1.94 -11.51
N GLU A 105 7.68 1.17 -12.50
CA GLU A 105 8.27 1.14 -13.84
C GLU A 105 8.14 2.49 -14.55
N ALA A 106 6.97 3.13 -14.45
CA ALA A 106 6.78 4.49 -14.97
C ALA A 106 7.71 5.50 -14.26
N ALA A 107 7.86 5.40 -12.94
CA ALA A 107 8.78 6.23 -12.17
C ALA A 107 10.25 6.00 -12.57
N ARG A 108 10.62 4.74 -12.86
CA ARG A 108 11.96 4.35 -13.34
C ARG A 108 12.31 5.03 -14.66
N GLU A 109 11.39 5.00 -15.61
CA GLU A 109 11.57 5.66 -16.91
C GLU A 109 11.59 7.19 -16.78
N ALA A 110 10.75 7.76 -15.92
CA ALA A 110 10.78 9.20 -15.63
C ALA A 110 12.10 9.65 -14.99
N ALA A 111 12.63 8.88 -14.03
CA ALA A 111 13.92 9.15 -13.40
C ALA A 111 15.07 9.16 -14.43
N ARG A 112 15.09 8.17 -15.34
CA ARG A 112 16.07 8.10 -16.45
C ARG A 112 15.97 9.30 -17.38
N ALA A 113 14.74 9.69 -17.74
CA ALA A 113 14.51 10.86 -18.59
C ALA A 113 14.99 12.17 -17.94
N CYS A 114 14.94 12.24 -16.61
CA CYS A 114 15.49 13.34 -15.80
C CYS A 114 16.99 13.23 -15.51
N GLY A 115 17.68 12.19 -16.01
CA GLY A 115 19.12 12.01 -15.85
C GLY A 115 19.57 11.32 -14.55
N TYR A 116 18.64 10.71 -13.80
CA TYR A 116 18.95 9.92 -12.60
C TYR A 116 19.10 8.44 -12.93
N GLU A 117 20.04 7.76 -12.27
CA GLU A 117 20.13 6.30 -12.27
C GLU A 117 19.08 5.72 -11.29
N PRO A 118 18.10 4.93 -11.77
CA PRO A 118 17.05 4.43 -10.90
C PRO A 118 17.46 3.15 -10.17
N LEU A 119 17.10 3.06 -8.89
CA LEU A 119 17.21 1.86 -8.06
C LEU A 119 15.82 1.50 -7.52
N VAL A 120 15.14 0.53 -8.14
CA VAL A 120 13.87 0.01 -7.63
C VAL A 120 14.14 -0.98 -6.51
N LEU A 121 13.73 -0.66 -5.29
CA LEU A 121 13.92 -1.53 -4.12
C LEU A 121 12.90 -2.67 -4.10
N SER A 122 11.61 -2.34 -4.16
CA SER A 122 10.51 -3.31 -4.10
C SER A 122 9.16 -2.60 -4.33
N SER A 123 8.19 -3.33 -4.89
CA SER A 123 6.77 -2.95 -4.94
C SER A 123 5.95 -3.57 -3.80
N ARG A 124 6.64 -4.07 -2.77
CA ARG A 124 6.06 -4.86 -1.67
C ARG A 124 6.51 -4.36 -0.29
N ILE A 125 6.99 -3.12 -0.18
CA ILE A 125 7.35 -2.55 1.11
C ILE A 125 6.09 -2.46 1.98
N ALA A 126 6.16 -3.03 3.18
CA ALA A 126 5.09 -3.06 4.16
C ALA A 126 5.70 -2.92 5.56
N GLY A 127 4.85 -2.75 6.57
CA GLY A 127 5.27 -2.56 7.97
C GLY A 127 5.18 -1.11 8.41
N GLU A 128 5.87 -0.78 9.51
CA GLU A 128 5.81 0.55 10.12
C GLU A 128 6.48 1.61 9.23
N THR A 129 5.79 2.72 9.01
CA THR A 129 6.20 3.72 8.02
C THR A 129 7.51 4.41 8.40
N ARG A 130 7.75 4.60 9.70
CA ARG A 130 8.95 5.26 10.24
C ARG A 130 10.20 4.41 10.02
N ASP A 131 10.08 3.10 10.26
CA ASP A 131 11.16 2.15 10.01
C ASP A 131 11.50 2.10 8.52
N ALA A 132 10.48 2.08 7.66
CA ALA A 132 10.66 2.15 6.23
C ALA A 132 11.40 3.45 5.83
N ALA A 133 11.00 4.61 6.35
CA ALA A 133 11.67 5.89 6.06
C ALA A 133 13.15 5.87 6.43
N GLY A 134 13.49 5.41 7.63
CA GLY A 134 14.89 5.31 8.09
C GLY A 134 15.75 4.43 7.18
N VAL A 135 15.22 3.28 6.74
CA VAL A 135 15.92 2.40 5.78
C VAL A 135 16.16 3.10 4.44
N HIS A 136 15.18 3.85 3.92
CA HIS A 136 15.33 4.55 2.65
C HIS A 136 16.36 5.68 2.73
N VAL A 137 16.35 6.45 3.83
CA VAL A 137 17.36 7.49 4.07
C VAL A 137 18.75 6.88 4.21
N ALA A 138 18.89 5.76 4.93
CA ALA A 138 20.16 5.06 5.08
C ALA A 138 20.75 4.59 3.73
N ILE A 139 19.91 4.12 2.81
CA ILE A 139 20.38 3.76 1.45
C ILE A 139 20.82 5.01 0.68
N GLY A 140 20.09 6.13 0.80
CA GLY A 140 20.49 7.41 0.22
C GLY A 140 21.85 7.90 0.74
N GLN A 141 22.05 7.82 2.07
CA GLN A 141 23.32 8.10 2.75
C GLN A 141 24.48 7.26 2.23
N GLU A 142 24.24 5.97 2.00
CA GLU A 142 25.24 5.05 1.45
C GLU A 142 25.63 5.45 0.01
N ILE A 143 24.66 5.85 -0.82
CA ILE A 143 24.94 6.36 -2.18
C ILE A 143 25.80 7.61 -2.12
N VAL A 144 25.48 8.57 -1.24
CA VAL A 144 26.26 9.80 -1.07
C VAL A 144 27.69 9.49 -0.62
N SER A 145 27.86 8.59 0.35
CA SER A 145 29.15 8.36 1.01
C SER A 145 30.06 7.41 0.24
N THR A 146 29.52 6.37 -0.39
CA THR A 146 30.32 5.29 -1.00
C THR A 146 29.99 5.04 -2.46
N SER A 147 28.99 5.72 -3.05
CA SER A 147 28.52 5.46 -4.41
C SER A 147 28.04 4.02 -4.62
N GLN A 148 27.48 3.41 -3.56
CA GLN A 148 26.83 2.10 -3.58
C GLN A 148 25.37 2.21 -3.11
N PRO A 149 24.48 1.33 -3.59
CA PRO A 149 24.70 0.31 -4.61
C PRO A 149 24.78 0.88 -6.04
N ILE A 150 24.45 2.17 -6.22
CA ILE A 150 24.55 2.91 -7.47
C ILE A 150 25.19 4.29 -7.23
N ARG A 151 25.53 5.00 -8.31
CA ARG A 151 26.16 6.33 -8.26
C ARG A 151 25.12 7.45 -8.37
N ALA A 152 25.34 8.55 -7.68
CA ALA A 152 24.61 9.79 -7.92
C ALA A 152 24.93 10.36 -9.33
N PRO A 153 23.99 11.06 -9.99
CA PRO A 153 22.61 11.32 -9.55
C PRO A 153 21.76 10.05 -9.59
N ALA A 154 21.11 9.71 -8.47
CA ALA A 154 20.37 8.47 -8.28
C ALA A 154 18.92 8.74 -7.85
N CYS A 155 18.01 7.84 -8.21
CA CYS A 155 16.62 7.85 -7.77
C CYS A 155 16.27 6.48 -7.19
N ILE A 156 16.18 6.38 -5.87
CA ILE A 156 15.68 5.20 -5.19
C ILE A 156 14.16 5.21 -5.29
N ILE A 157 13.58 4.10 -5.75
CA ILE A 157 12.15 3.96 -6.03
C ILE A 157 11.62 2.78 -5.22
N SER A 158 10.53 2.96 -4.51
CA SER A 158 9.81 1.86 -3.89
C SER A 158 8.31 2.11 -3.86
N GLY A 159 7.58 1.04 -3.62
CA GLY A 159 6.15 1.10 -3.37
C GLY A 159 5.69 -0.10 -2.54
N GLY A 160 4.37 -0.22 -2.42
CA GLY A 160 3.71 -1.07 -1.43
C GLY A 160 2.85 -0.20 -0.52
N GLU A 161 2.52 -0.71 0.67
CA GLU A 161 1.59 -0.08 1.59
C GLU A 161 2.14 -0.21 3.02
N THR A 162 2.63 0.89 3.59
CA THR A 162 3.04 0.91 5.01
C THR A 162 1.84 1.20 5.90
N THR A 163 2.02 0.96 7.20
CA THR A 163 1.04 1.28 8.22
C THR A 163 1.64 2.26 9.21
N VAL A 164 0.76 3.02 9.85
CA VAL A 164 1.08 3.87 10.99
C VAL A 164 0.43 3.28 12.23
N THR A 165 1.22 3.02 13.26
CA THR A 165 0.67 2.73 14.59
C THR A 165 0.23 4.03 15.25
N LEU A 166 -1.08 4.25 15.32
CA LEU A 166 -1.65 5.46 15.92
C LEU A 166 -1.49 5.46 17.44
N THR A 167 -1.07 6.60 17.98
CA THR A 167 -1.06 6.87 19.42
C THR A 167 -2.43 7.31 19.93
N ALA A 168 -2.63 7.29 21.25
CA ALA A 168 -3.87 7.76 21.87
C ALA A 168 -4.15 9.25 21.63
N THR A 169 -3.13 10.02 21.26
CA THR A 169 -3.19 11.46 20.99
C THR A 169 -2.94 11.75 19.51
N ALA A 170 -3.25 10.80 18.63
CA ALA A 170 -3.03 10.93 17.19
C ALA A 170 -3.73 12.20 16.65
N GLY A 171 -2.96 13.03 15.97
CA GLY A 171 -3.40 14.21 15.24
C GLY A 171 -3.85 13.87 13.82
N LYS A 172 -3.62 14.81 12.89
CA LYS A 172 -3.97 14.67 11.48
C LYS A 172 -2.72 14.33 10.67
N GLY A 173 -2.78 13.27 9.87
CA GLY A 173 -1.69 12.84 9.02
C GLY A 173 -2.01 11.53 8.31
N GLY A 174 -1.02 10.99 7.62
CA GLY A 174 -1.10 9.69 6.97
C GLY A 174 0.29 9.05 6.86
N ARG A 175 0.34 7.82 6.33
CA ARG A 175 1.56 7.02 6.29
C ARG A 175 2.63 7.64 5.40
N ASN A 176 2.25 8.31 4.31
CA ASN A 176 3.17 8.96 3.38
C ASN A 176 3.71 10.27 3.95
N GLN A 177 2.86 11.06 4.62
CA GLN A 177 3.27 12.24 5.37
C GLN A 177 4.20 11.86 6.52
N GLU A 178 3.87 10.84 7.32
CA GLU A 178 4.77 10.36 8.38
C GLU A 178 6.09 9.81 7.84
N PHE A 179 6.08 9.15 6.68
CA PHE A 179 7.30 8.70 6.00
C PHE A 179 8.21 9.90 5.69
N ALA A 180 7.65 10.95 5.08
CA ALA A 180 8.39 12.16 4.76
C ALA A 180 8.90 12.89 6.01
N LEU A 181 8.09 12.95 7.09
CA LEU A 181 8.49 13.63 8.33
C LEU A 181 9.60 12.87 9.05
N ALA A 182 9.48 11.55 9.16
CA ALA A 182 10.54 10.69 9.71
C ALA A 182 11.83 10.84 8.88
N ALA A 183 11.73 10.83 7.55
CA ALA A 183 12.89 11.06 6.69
C ALA A 183 13.50 12.46 6.92
N ALA A 184 12.69 13.51 7.03
CA ALA A 184 13.17 14.87 7.25
C ALA A 184 14.05 15.00 8.50
N ILE A 185 13.70 14.28 9.57
CA ILE A 185 14.45 14.26 10.83
C ILE A 185 15.85 13.67 10.60
N ASP A 186 15.94 12.54 9.89
CA ASP A 186 17.20 11.85 9.58
C ASP A 186 18.04 12.57 8.51
N LEU A 187 17.40 13.39 7.67
CA LEU A 187 18.05 14.11 6.56
C LEU A 187 18.83 15.35 6.99
N GLN A 188 18.66 15.86 8.21
CA GLN A 188 19.32 17.09 8.66
C GLN A 188 20.83 17.08 8.36
N GLY A 189 21.30 18.10 7.62
CA GLY A 189 22.70 18.21 7.21
C GLY A 189 23.08 17.47 5.91
N GLN A 190 22.12 16.89 5.19
CA GLN A 190 22.35 16.11 3.96
C GLN A 190 21.72 16.76 2.70
N PRO A 191 22.35 17.81 2.13
CA PRO A 191 21.85 18.52 0.94
C PRO A 191 21.61 17.73 -0.31
N GLN A 192 22.24 16.58 -0.40
CA GLN A 192 22.19 15.77 -1.59
C GLN A 192 20.90 14.97 -1.69
N ILE A 193 20.09 14.90 -0.63
CA ILE A 193 18.97 13.95 -0.56
C ILE A 193 17.63 14.68 -0.41
N THR A 194 16.67 14.28 -1.24
CA THR A 194 15.27 14.73 -1.18
C THR A 194 14.35 13.51 -1.25
N VAL A 195 13.32 13.48 -0.42
CA VAL A 195 12.38 12.36 -0.29
C VAL A 195 10.98 12.85 -0.62
N LEU A 196 10.24 12.05 -1.39
CA LEU A 196 8.81 12.19 -1.62
C LEU A 196 8.14 10.86 -1.34
N SER A 197 7.00 10.89 -0.64
CA SER A 197 6.11 9.74 -0.49
C SER A 197 4.70 10.18 -0.81
N ALA A 198 3.97 9.43 -1.63
CA ALA A 198 2.60 9.74 -1.99
C ALA A 198 1.74 8.50 -2.27
N GLY A 199 0.48 8.55 -1.84
CA GLY A 199 -0.58 7.61 -2.20
C GLY A 199 -1.05 7.86 -3.63
N THR A 200 -1.14 6.80 -4.42
CA THR A 200 -1.54 6.89 -5.84
C THR A 200 -3.00 7.25 -6.05
N ASP A 201 -3.84 7.15 -5.01
CA ASP A 201 -5.23 7.59 -4.98
C ASP A 201 -5.42 9.10 -4.79
N GLY A 202 -4.34 9.78 -4.44
CA GLY A 202 -4.31 11.21 -4.19
C GLY A 202 -4.70 11.60 -2.78
N THR A 203 -4.76 10.63 -1.86
CA THR A 203 -5.07 10.84 -0.44
C THR A 203 -4.13 10.06 0.46
N ASP A 204 -3.88 10.57 1.67
CA ASP A 204 -3.03 9.93 2.65
C ASP A 204 -3.61 10.14 4.04
N GLY A 205 -4.08 9.04 4.65
CA GLY A 205 -4.86 9.08 5.89
C GLY A 205 -6.17 9.86 5.72
N PRO A 206 -6.76 10.40 6.81
CA PRO A 206 -7.94 11.25 6.76
C PRO A 206 -7.59 12.70 6.33
N THR A 207 -6.89 12.85 5.20
CA THR A 207 -6.43 14.14 4.68
C THR A 207 -6.70 14.30 3.18
N ASP A 208 -6.57 15.53 2.70
CA ASP A 208 -6.71 15.95 1.31
C ASP A 208 -5.38 15.99 0.55
N ALA A 209 -4.27 15.66 1.22
CA ALA A 209 -2.96 15.50 0.62
C ALA A 209 -2.75 14.04 0.22
N ALA A 210 -2.03 13.81 -0.88
CA ALA A 210 -1.55 12.50 -1.27
C ALA A 210 -0.33 12.06 -0.45
N GLY A 211 0.37 13.00 0.19
CA GLY A 211 1.62 12.76 0.87
C GLY A 211 2.39 14.05 1.09
N ALA A 212 3.71 13.97 1.17
CA ALA A 212 4.59 15.12 1.37
C ALA A 212 5.97 14.93 0.72
N ILE A 213 6.68 16.04 0.56
CA ILE A 213 8.09 16.10 0.16
C ILE A 213 8.93 16.64 1.34
N ALA A 214 10.14 16.12 1.49
CA ALA A 214 11.07 16.52 2.54
C ALA A 214 12.52 16.52 2.05
N ASP A 215 13.32 17.41 2.62
CA ASP A 215 14.75 17.58 2.37
C ASP A 215 15.47 17.93 3.70
N ALA A 216 16.79 18.18 3.65
CA ALA A 216 17.54 18.51 4.87
C ALA A 216 17.21 19.89 5.49
N TRP A 217 16.40 20.73 4.84
CA TRP A 217 15.99 22.05 5.31
C TRP A 217 14.63 22.02 5.98
N THR A 218 13.85 20.97 5.74
CA THR A 218 12.46 20.81 6.18
C THR A 218 12.32 21.00 7.70
N VAL A 219 13.17 20.36 8.51
CA VAL A 219 13.14 20.52 9.98
C VAL A 219 13.49 21.95 10.42
N GLU A 220 14.49 22.57 9.79
CA GLU A 220 14.87 23.95 10.10
C GLU A 220 13.78 24.96 9.71
N ARG A 221 13.10 24.74 8.57
CA ARG A 221 11.93 25.54 8.19
C ARG A 221 10.79 25.37 9.20
N GLY A 222 10.53 24.14 9.65
CA GLY A 222 9.58 23.84 10.73
C GLY A 222 9.90 24.62 12.01
N ARG A 223 11.16 24.57 12.47
CA ARG A 223 11.61 25.31 13.65
C ARG A 223 11.39 26.83 13.52
N ARG A 224 11.67 27.41 12.35
CA ARG A 224 11.42 28.84 12.07
C ARG A 224 9.93 29.20 12.07
N ALA A 225 9.08 28.25 11.73
CA ALA A 225 7.62 28.37 11.83
C ALA A 225 7.08 28.09 13.25
N GLY A 226 7.95 27.80 14.23
CA GLY A 226 7.55 27.48 15.61
C GLY A 226 7.07 26.04 15.80
N LEU A 227 7.38 25.14 14.87
CA LEU A 227 6.99 23.74 14.90
C LEU A 227 8.16 22.84 15.32
N VAL A 228 7.86 21.74 16.00
CA VAL A 228 8.84 20.73 16.45
C VAL A 228 8.54 19.41 15.73
N ALA A 229 9.43 19.01 14.81
CA ALA A 229 9.22 17.83 13.95
C ALA A 229 9.01 16.54 14.77
N ASP A 230 9.81 16.32 15.81
CA ASP A 230 9.70 15.15 16.69
C ASP A 230 8.33 15.07 17.39
N ASP A 231 7.79 16.20 17.87
CA ASP A 231 6.48 16.26 18.52
C ASP A 231 5.36 15.89 17.54
N HIS A 232 5.40 16.45 16.32
CA HIS A 232 4.43 16.13 15.26
C HIS A 232 4.52 14.65 14.84
N LEU A 233 5.73 14.09 14.74
CA LEU A 233 5.90 12.68 14.42
C LEU A 233 5.36 11.80 15.56
N MET A 234 5.72 12.09 16.81
CA MET A 234 5.27 11.33 17.98
C MET A 234 3.75 11.34 18.14
N THR A 235 3.09 12.42 17.74
CA THR A 235 1.63 12.58 17.85
C THR A 235 0.88 12.26 16.56
N ASN A 236 1.51 11.63 15.56
CA ASN A 236 0.86 11.30 14.27
C ASN A 236 0.21 12.52 13.59
N ASP A 237 0.83 13.69 13.72
CA ASP A 237 0.29 14.99 13.32
C ASP A 237 1.12 15.64 12.19
N ALA A 238 1.52 14.83 11.21
CA ALA A 238 2.39 15.26 10.11
C ALA A 238 1.72 16.26 9.15
N TYR A 239 0.39 16.23 9.00
CA TYR A 239 -0.34 17.10 8.08
C TYR A 239 -0.13 18.59 8.38
N PRO A 240 -0.45 19.10 9.60
CA PRO A 240 -0.26 20.52 9.90
C PRO A 240 1.20 20.96 9.83
N PHE A 241 2.16 20.05 10.08
CA PHE A 241 3.58 20.34 9.92
C PHE A 241 3.91 20.71 8.46
N PHE A 242 3.60 19.82 7.51
CA PHE A 242 3.87 20.09 6.10
C PHE A 242 2.96 21.16 5.49
N ALA A 243 1.73 21.30 5.97
CA ALA A 243 0.83 22.38 5.55
C ALA A 243 1.41 23.77 5.86
N ALA A 244 2.05 23.93 7.02
CA ALA A 244 2.69 25.19 7.39
C ALA A 244 3.92 25.52 6.53
N LEU A 245 4.51 24.51 5.89
CA LEU A 245 5.71 24.63 5.06
C LEU A 245 5.42 24.68 3.56
N ASP A 246 4.15 24.48 3.15
CA ASP A 246 3.72 24.33 1.76
C ASP A 246 4.42 23.15 1.05
N ASP A 247 4.65 22.06 1.79
CA ASP A 247 5.38 20.87 1.34
C ASP A 247 4.46 19.64 1.15
N LEU A 248 3.14 19.83 1.23
CA LEU A 248 2.16 18.78 0.97
C LEU A 248 2.08 18.48 -0.53
N ILE A 249 1.96 17.21 -0.88
CA ILE A 249 1.68 16.80 -2.25
C ILE A 249 0.17 16.80 -2.48
N MET A 250 -0.31 17.84 -3.15
CA MET A 250 -1.74 18.04 -3.45
C MET A 250 -2.04 17.65 -4.90
N THR A 251 -2.39 16.38 -5.14
CA THR A 251 -2.81 15.91 -6.48
C THR A 251 -4.30 16.07 -6.72
N GLY A 252 -5.10 16.10 -5.65
CA GLY A 252 -6.54 15.80 -5.73
C GLY A 252 -6.79 14.32 -6.04
N PRO A 253 -8.07 13.91 -6.15
CA PRO A 253 -8.42 12.53 -6.45
C PRO A 253 -7.91 12.13 -7.84
N THR A 254 -7.10 11.09 -7.91
CA THR A 254 -6.48 10.63 -9.16
C THR A 254 -7.40 9.72 -9.97
N GLY A 255 -8.39 9.11 -9.31
CA GLY A 255 -9.32 8.15 -9.92
C GLY A 255 -8.77 6.73 -10.06
N THR A 256 -7.63 6.42 -9.45
CA THR A 256 -7.04 5.07 -9.39
C THR A 256 -6.47 4.80 -8.00
N ASN A 257 -6.22 3.55 -7.63
CA ASN A 257 -5.45 3.22 -6.43
C ASN A 257 -4.60 1.98 -6.70
N VAL A 258 -3.30 2.13 -6.57
CA VAL A 258 -2.30 1.08 -6.67
C VAL A 258 -1.25 1.23 -5.57
N MET A 259 -1.67 1.63 -4.37
CA MET A 259 -0.88 1.84 -3.15
C MET A 259 0.07 3.05 -3.22
N ASP A 260 1.19 3.04 -2.49
CA ASP A 260 2.13 4.16 -2.38
C ASP A 260 3.26 4.12 -3.41
N LEU A 261 3.74 5.31 -3.77
CA LEU A 261 5.00 5.53 -4.47
C LEU A 261 5.92 6.38 -3.59
N ARG A 262 7.16 5.92 -3.41
CA ARG A 262 8.22 6.62 -2.67
C ARG A 262 9.42 6.82 -3.57
N LEU A 263 9.95 8.04 -3.55
CA LEU A 263 11.11 8.45 -4.33
C LEU A 263 12.12 9.08 -3.37
N VAL A 264 13.37 8.64 -3.45
CA VAL A 264 14.51 9.31 -2.80
C VAL A 264 15.51 9.70 -3.88
N LEU A 265 15.61 11.00 -4.12
CA LEU A 265 16.60 11.56 -5.04
C LEU A 265 17.90 11.80 -4.30
N VAL A 266 19.01 11.41 -4.91
CA VAL A 266 20.37 11.67 -4.44
C VAL A 266 21.11 12.40 -5.56
N SER A 267 21.58 13.62 -5.32
CA SER A 267 22.26 14.48 -6.30
C SER A 267 23.77 14.55 -6.12
#